data_AF-A0A9E0AGR2-F1
#
_entry.id   AF-A0A9E0AGR2-F1
#
_cell.length_a   1.000
_cell.length_b   1.000
_cell.length_c   1.000
_cell.angle_alpha   90.00
_cell.angle_beta   90.00
_cell.angle_gamma   90.00
#
_symmetry.space_group_name_H-M   'P 1'
#
loop_
_entity.id
_entity.type
_entity.pdbx_description
1 polymer ?
#
loop_
_entity_poly.entity_id
_entity_poly.type
_entity_poly.pdbx_seq_one_letter_code
_entity_poly.pdbx_strand_id
1 'polypeptide(L)'
;MAMETALLGCALPVVAHLLEDFLRSRGYQIESDKDHPEHILAYQDGSWFRSPRRVEINLLPVGEKTTRVEVTAEIESRKRNEEAEEILEEKIIEAICKNYQTTLQQNNGLR
;
A
#
# COMPACT_ATOMS: atom_id res chain seq x y z
N MET A 1 1.93 -12.31 9.03
CA MET A 1 2.77 -11.34 9.76
C MET A 1 2.73 -10.08 8.93
N ALA A 2 2.48 -8.89 9.48
CA ALA A 2 2.43 -7.68 8.66
C ALA A 2 3.82 -7.40 8.07
N MET A 3 3.88 -7.04 6.78
CA MET A 3 5.13 -6.72 6.11
C MET A 3 5.38 -5.21 6.15
N GLU A 4 6.64 -4.81 6.34
CA GLU A 4 6.97 -3.42 6.61
C GLU A 4 8.09 -2.91 5.69
N THR A 5 8.02 -1.63 5.33
CA THR A 5 9.08 -0.94 4.60
C THR A 5 9.19 0.52 5.06
N ALA A 6 10.36 1.14 4.89
CA ALA A 6 10.56 2.55 5.20
C ALA A 6 10.83 3.36 3.93
N LEU A 7 10.00 4.35 3.65
CA LEU A 7 10.17 5.27 2.53
C LEU A 7 10.91 6.52 3.01
N LEU A 8 12.17 6.62 2.62
CA LEU A 8 13.05 7.76 2.89
C LEU A 8 12.82 8.88 1.88
N GLY A 9 12.59 10.10 2.37
CA GLY A 9 12.44 11.31 1.55
C GLY A 9 11.01 11.77 1.31
N CYS A 10 9.99 11.07 1.83
CA CYS A 10 8.59 11.50 1.70
C CYS A 10 7.85 11.63 3.03
N ALA A 11 7.16 12.75 3.14
CA ALA A 11 6.22 13.04 4.20
C ALA A 11 4.93 12.21 4.01
N LEU A 12 4.32 11.84 5.13
CA LEU A 12 3.10 11.05 5.22
C LEU A 12 2.00 11.43 4.20
N PRO A 13 1.59 12.70 4.04
CA PRO A 13 0.49 13.03 3.12
C PRO A 13 0.80 12.72 1.66
N VAL A 14 2.06 12.82 1.24
CA VAL A 14 2.48 12.47 -0.13
C VAL A 14 2.44 10.95 -0.32
N VAL A 15 2.91 10.20 0.69
CA VAL A 15 2.89 8.73 0.66
C VAL A 15 1.47 8.21 0.63
N ALA A 16 0.58 8.74 1.48
CA ALA A 16 -0.83 8.36 1.51
C ALA A 16 -1.50 8.55 0.14
N HIS A 17 -1.32 9.72 -0.49
CA HIS A 17 -1.91 10.00 -1.79
C HIS A 17 -1.39 9.06 -2.90
N LEU A 18 -0.07 8.84 -2.97
CA LEU A 18 0.52 7.92 -3.95
C LEU A 18 0.05 6.48 -3.76
N LEU A 19 -0.15 6.06 -2.52
CA LEU A 19 -0.67 4.72 -2.20
C LEU A 19 -2.13 4.57 -2.61
N GLU A 20 -2.95 5.59 -2.36
CA GLU A 20 -4.34 5.56 -2.81
C GLU A 20 -4.44 5.44 -4.33
N ASP A 21 -3.69 6.25 -5.06
CA ASP A 21 -3.69 6.21 -6.53
C ASP A 21 -3.18 4.87 -7.06
N PHE A 22 -2.13 4.32 -6.44
CA PHE A 22 -1.62 3.00 -6.78
C PHE A 22 -2.67 1.91 -6.58
N LEU A 23 -3.32 1.86 -5.41
CA LEU A 23 -4.34 0.87 -5.09
C LEU A 23 -5.55 0.98 -6.03
N ARG A 24 -6.02 2.21 -6.30
CA ARG A 24 -7.10 2.44 -7.28
C ARG A 24 -6.72 1.97 -8.68
N SER A 25 -5.49 2.23 -9.13
CA SER A 25 -5.01 1.77 -10.45
C SER A 25 -5.00 0.24 -10.57
N ARG A 26 -4.93 -0.47 -9.45
CA ARG A 26 -4.96 -1.93 -9.36
C ARG A 26 -6.38 -2.49 -9.15
N GLY A 27 -7.40 -1.62 -9.16
CA GLY A 27 -8.80 -1.99 -9.01
C GLY A 27 -9.20 -2.27 -7.56
N TYR A 28 -8.50 -1.67 -6.58
CA TYR A 28 -8.98 -1.64 -5.20
C TYR A 28 -9.92 -0.45 -4.99
N GLN A 29 -10.98 -0.68 -4.23
CA GLN A 29 -11.83 0.33 -3.64
C GLN A 29 -11.20 0.75 -2.31
N ILE A 30 -11.15 2.06 -2.04
CA ILE A 30 -10.50 2.61 -0.86
C ILE A 30 -11.56 3.10 0.11
N GLU A 31 -11.47 2.64 1.35
CA GLU A 31 -12.31 3.01 2.49
C GLU A 31 -11.51 3.86 3.51
N SER A 32 -10.47 4.57 3.06
CA SER A 32 -9.69 5.46 3.92
C SER A 32 -10.60 6.54 4.54
N ASP A 33 -10.43 6.75 5.84
CA ASP A 33 -11.04 7.90 6.52
C ASP A 33 -10.22 9.14 6.19
N LYS A 34 -10.90 10.20 5.73
CA LYS A 34 -10.22 11.46 5.38
C LYS A 34 -9.60 12.14 6.59
N ASP A 35 -10.08 11.81 7.78
CA ASP A 35 -9.57 12.34 9.05
C ASP A 35 -8.33 11.57 9.56
N HIS A 36 -8.05 10.39 9.00
CA HIS A 36 -6.93 9.51 9.37
C HIS A 36 -6.11 9.05 8.14
N PRO A 37 -5.35 9.96 7.49
CA PRO A 37 -4.53 9.61 6.32
C PRO A 37 -3.40 8.60 6.63
N GLU A 38 -3.11 8.36 7.91
CA GLU A 38 -2.20 7.33 8.38
C GLU A 38 -2.74 5.90 8.20
N HIS A 39 -4.04 5.73 7.97
CA HIS A 39 -4.67 4.43 7.84
C HIS A 39 -5.43 4.31 6.52
N ILE A 40 -5.02 3.36 5.69
CA ILE A 40 -5.65 3.11 4.40
C ILE A 40 -6.19 1.70 4.40
N LEU A 41 -7.51 1.59 4.35
CA LEU A 41 -8.21 0.34 4.10
C LEU A 41 -8.57 0.26 2.62
N ALA A 42 -8.21 -0.85 2.00
CA ALA A 42 -8.47 -1.11 0.59
C ALA A 42 -9.05 -2.50 0.39
N TYR A 43 -10.11 -2.59 -0.41
CA TYR A 43 -10.80 -3.82 -0.71
C TYR A 43 -10.83 -4.06 -2.22
N GLN A 44 -10.64 -5.31 -2.63
CA GLN A 44 -10.80 -5.73 -4.00
C GLN A 44 -11.78 -6.89 -4.03
N ASP A 45 -12.89 -6.66 -4.73
CA ASP A 45 -13.92 -7.67 -4.97
C ASP A 45 -13.32 -8.92 -5.63
N GLY A 46 -13.82 -10.07 -5.19
CA GLY A 46 -13.55 -11.34 -5.83
C GLY A 46 -14.24 -11.43 -7.18
N SER A 47 -13.64 -12.18 -8.10
CA SER A 47 -14.33 -12.64 -9.30
C SER A 47 -14.61 -14.14 -9.16
N TRP A 48 -15.37 -14.73 -10.10
CA TRP A 48 -15.56 -16.18 -10.15
C TRP A 48 -14.24 -16.98 -10.00
N PHE A 49 -13.12 -16.43 -10.46
CA PHE A 49 -11.79 -17.08 -10.42
C PHE A 49 -10.84 -16.57 -9.33
N ARG A 50 -11.24 -15.54 -8.56
CA ARG A 50 -10.35 -14.92 -7.56
C ARG A 50 -11.11 -14.59 -6.30
N SER A 51 -10.58 -15.03 -5.17
CA SER A 51 -11.06 -14.60 -3.85
C SER A 51 -10.99 -13.08 -3.70
N PRO A 52 -11.96 -12.48 -2.99
CA PRO A 52 -11.83 -11.10 -2.54
C PRO A 52 -10.58 -10.91 -1.68
N ARG A 53 -10.08 -9.68 -1.67
CA ARG A 53 -8.84 -9.33 -0.98
C ARG A 53 -9.06 -8.05 -0.20
N ARG A 54 -8.60 -8.06 1.04
CA ARG A 54 -8.51 -6.88 1.87
C ARG A 54 -7.04 -6.55 2.07
N VAL A 55 -6.71 -5.27 2.01
CA VAL A 55 -5.37 -4.75 2.28
C VAL A 55 -5.54 -3.60 3.25
N GLU A 56 -4.79 -3.66 4.33
CA GLU A 56 -4.70 -2.63 5.33
C GLU A 56 -3.27 -2.07 5.31
N ILE A 57 -3.17 -0.76 5.20
CA ILE A 57 -1.88 -0.06 5.18
C ILE A 57 -1.86 0.95 6.32
N ASN A 58 -0.86 0.81 7.19
CA ASN A 58 -0.57 1.76 8.25
C ASN A 58 0.67 2.58 7.87
N LEU A 59 0.57 3.90 7.99
CA LEU A 59 1.64 4.85 7.71
C LEU A 59 2.08 5.50 9.01
N LEU A 60 3.30 5.20 9.42
CA LEU A 60 3.89 5.72 10.63
C LEU A 60 4.95 6.76 10.28
N PRO A 61 4.76 8.04 10.65
CA PRO A 61 5.79 9.05 10.45
C PRO A 61 6.93 8.80 11.44
N VAL A 62 8.12 8.47 10.93
CA VAL A 62 9.33 8.22 11.75
C VAL A 62 10.22 9.46 11.82
N GLY A 63 10.05 10.41 10.90
CA GLY A 63 10.72 11.71 10.91
C GLY A 63 10.10 12.68 9.89
N GLU A 64 10.62 13.91 9.79
CA GLU A 64 10.03 14.96 8.94
C GLU A 64 9.85 14.57 7.46
N LYS A 65 10.71 13.67 6.96
CA LYS A 65 10.70 13.18 5.58
C LYS A 65 10.77 11.67 5.49
N THR A 66 10.41 10.95 6.55
CA THR A 66 10.47 9.49 6.56
C THR A 66 9.16 8.92 7.05
N THR A 67 8.55 8.08 6.22
CA THR A 67 7.30 7.39 6.53
C THR A 67 7.54 5.89 6.44
N ARG A 68 7.28 5.17 7.53
CA ARG A 68 7.23 3.71 7.53
C ARG A 68 5.85 3.29 7.06
N VAL A 69 5.82 2.29 6.21
CA VAL A 69 4.61 1.71 5.61
C VAL A 69 4.53 0.27 6.08
N GLU A 70 3.47 -0.07 6.76
CA GLU A 70 3.16 -1.43 7.20
C GLU A 70 1.95 -1.91 6.39
N VAL A 71 2.07 -3.06 5.74
CA VAL A 71 1.05 -3.64 4.86
C VAL A 71 0.62 -4.97 5.44
N THR A 72 -0.69 -5.12 5.62
CA THR A 72 -1.32 -6.39 5.99
C THR A 72 -2.31 -6.76 4.90
N ALA A 73 -2.22 -7.96 4.36
CA ALA A 73 -3.17 -8.44 3.35
C ALA A 73 -3.92 -9.67 3.85
N GLU A 74 -5.21 -9.72 3.54
CA GLU A 74 -6.07 -10.85 3.84
C GLU A 74 -6.80 -11.30 2.58
N ILE A 75 -6.81 -12.62 2.33
CA ILE A 75 -7.52 -13.20 1.19
C ILE A 75 -8.74 -13.93 1.72
N GLU A 76 -9.92 -13.37 1.45
CA GLU A 76 -11.19 -13.95 1.87
C GLU A 76 -11.44 -15.27 1.14
N SER A 77 -11.10 -16.37 1.80
CA SER A 77 -11.17 -17.71 1.27
C SER A 77 -11.57 -18.70 2.36
N ARG A 78 -12.12 -19.85 1.97
CA ARG A 78 -12.59 -20.88 2.93
C ARG A 78 -11.47 -21.45 3.80
N LYS A 79 -10.21 -21.29 3.39
CA LYS A 79 -9.02 -21.71 4.14
C LYS A 79 -8.03 -20.59 4.08
N ARG A 80 -7.59 -20.10 5.24
CA ARG A 80 -6.53 -19.09 5.32
C ARG A 80 -5.28 -19.59 4.60
N ASN A 81 -4.71 -18.75 3.74
CA ASN A 81 -3.50 -19.07 3.00
C ASN A 81 -2.46 -17.99 3.28
N GLU A 82 -1.77 -18.15 4.41
CA GLU A 82 -0.80 -17.18 4.93
C GLU A 82 0.34 -16.92 3.93
N GLU A 83 0.79 -17.94 3.20
CA GLU A 83 1.81 -17.79 2.16
C GLU A 83 1.32 -16.92 1.00
N ALA A 84 0.06 -17.09 0.58
CA ALA A 84 -0.50 -16.24 -0.48
C ALA A 84 -0.77 -14.81 -0.01
N GLU A 85 -1.08 -14.61 1.27
CA GLU A 85 -1.21 -13.30 1.91
C GLU A 85 0.15 -12.58 1.96
N GLU A 86 1.20 -13.26 2.43
CA GLU A 86 2.58 -12.73 2.48
C GLU A 86 3.10 -12.36 1.08
N ILE A 87 2.90 -13.22 0.08
CA ILE A 87 3.27 -12.92 -1.32
C ILE A 87 2.52 -11.69 -1.86
N LEU A 88 1.29 -11.46 -1.40
CA LEU A 88 0.51 -10.28 -1.80
C LEU A 88 1.06 -9.01 -1.14
N GLU A 89 1.39 -9.07 0.15
CA GLU A 89 2.04 -7.98 0.89
C GLU A 89 3.38 -7.59 0.25
N GLU A 90 4.24 -8.57 -0.07
CA GLU A 90 5.50 -8.36 -0.78
C GLU A 90 5.32 -7.64 -2.11
N LYS A 91 4.35 -8.09 -2.92
CA LYS A 91 4.07 -7.48 -4.24
C LYS A 91 3.57 -6.05 -4.11
N ILE A 92 2.80 -5.75 -3.08
CA ILE A 92 2.32 -4.40 -2.80
C ILE A 92 3.52 -3.54 -2.42
N ILE A 93 4.35 -3.96 -1.46
CA ILE A 93 5.56 -3.23 -1.04
C ILE A 93 6.52 -3.00 -2.20
N GLU A 94 6.81 -4.02 -3.02
CA GLU A 94 7.66 -3.87 -4.19
C GLU A 94 7.12 -2.81 -5.17
N ALA A 95 5.81 -2.85 -5.42
CA ALA A 95 5.18 -1.91 -6.35
C ALA A 95 5.18 -0.48 -5.80
N ILE A 96 5.00 -0.32 -4.49
CA ILE A 96 5.13 0.96 -3.79
C ILE A 96 6.54 1.50 -3.97
N CYS A 97 7.56 0.70 -3.65
CA CYS A 97 8.97 1.09 -3.79
C CYS A 97 9.35 1.47 -5.23
N LYS A 98 8.86 0.70 -6.24
CA LYS A 98 9.11 0.98 -7.66
C LYS A 98 8.44 2.29 -8.13
N ASN A 99 7.16 2.48 -7.81
CA ASN A 99 6.43 3.72 -8.14
C ASN A 99 7.04 4.94 -7.44
N TYR A 100 7.49 4.76 -6.20
CA TYR A 100 8.17 5.78 -5.42
C TYR A 100 9.48 6.23 -6.08
N GLN A 101 10.36 5.29 -6.43
CA GLN A 101 11.62 5.59 -7.11
C GLN A 101 11.38 6.31 -8.45
N THR A 102 10.37 5.89 -9.20
CA THR A 102 10.00 6.50 -10.48
C THR A 102 9.52 7.95 -10.27
N THR A 103 8.69 8.19 -9.25
CA THR A 103 8.17 9.54 -8.94
C THR A 103 9.26 10.47 -8.43
N LEU A 104 10.18 10.00 -7.58
CA LEU A 104 11.34 10.78 -7.14
C LEU A 104 12.29 11.11 -8.31
N GLN A 105 12.53 10.17 -9.22
CA GLN A 105 13.37 10.40 -10.39
C GLN A 105 12.77 11.43 -11.36
N GLN A 106 11.44 11.42 -11.53
CA GLN A 106 10.73 12.41 -12.35
C GLN A 106 10.78 13.81 -11.72
N ASN A 107 10.60 13.91 -10.40
CA ASN A 107 10.62 15.21 -9.69
C ASN A 107 12.04 15.79 -9.56
N ASN A 108 13.07 14.95 -9.43
CA ASN A 108 14.47 15.37 -9.42
C ASN A 108 15.08 15.49 -10.84
N GLY A 109 14.29 15.18 -11.88
CA GLY A 109 14.69 15.21 -13.29
C GLY A 109 14.36 16.51 -14.03
N LEU A 110 13.74 17.50 -13.36
CA LEU A 110 13.55 18.84 -13.92
C LEU A 110 14.87 19.63 -13.80
N ARG A 111 15.73 19.47 -14.81
CA ARG A 111 16.77 20.42 -15.19
C ARG A 111 16.18 21.61 -15.94
#